data_AF-A0A9P0CW98-F1
#
_entry.id   AF-A0A9P0CW98-F1
#
_cell.length_a   1.000
_cell.length_b   1.000
_cell.length_c   1.000
_cell.angle_alpha   90.00
_cell.angle_beta   90.00
_cell.angle_gamma   90.00
#
_symmetry.space_group_name_H-M   'P 1'
#
loop_
_entity.id
_entity.type
_entity.pdbx_description
1 polymer ?
#
loop_
_entity_poly.entity_id
_entity_poly.type
_entity_poly.pdbx_seq_one_letter_code
_entity_poly.pdbx_strand_id
1 'polypeptide(L)'
;MIQSVTTDIKVCQNYLKNPVDNFKNYRNDNVFEEKLAQARELAAALETEQGFPPLNTVRRKYKPKQFDYEQREETPQDPKTVFKIYFFLKIIDQTLSSLNSRFEMISDYDNVFGFFSDIFKLNDEDLLKLCRALQQKLTD
;
A
#
# COMPACT_ATOMS: atom_id res chain seq x y z
N MET A 1 -10.74 1.21 27.65
CA MET A 1 -11.64 1.03 26.49
C MET A 1 -10.91 1.49 25.25
N ILE A 2 -10.67 0.61 24.27
CA ILE A 2 -9.85 0.90 23.08
C ILE A 2 -10.72 1.36 21.88
N GLN A 3 -12.05 1.24 21.97
CA GLN A 3 -12.95 1.75 20.92
C GLN A 3 -13.59 3.07 21.34
N SER A 4 -13.42 4.09 20.50
CA SER A 4 -14.18 5.33 20.59
C SER A 4 -15.63 5.06 20.18
N VAL A 5 -16.58 5.65 20.90
CA VAL A 5 -18.02 5.57 20.59
C VAL A 5 -18.33 6.15 19.19
N THR A 6 -17.43 6.97 18.63
CA THR A 6 -17.62 7.66 17.35
C THR A 6 -17.06 6.92 16.14
N THR A 7 -16.23 5.89 16.33
CA THR A 7 -15.55 5.19 15.22
C THR A 7 -16.20 3.84 14.97
N ASP A 8 -17.15 3.83 14.03
CA ASP A 8 -17.77 2.60 13.51
C ASP A 8 -16.93 2.02 12.35
N ILE A 9 -17.12 0.74 12.05
CA ILE A 9 -16.44 -0.01 10.99
C ILE A 9 -16.62 0.70 9.63
N LYS A 10 -17.81 1.25 9.39
CA LYS A 10 -18.13 2.07 8.21
C LYS A 10 -17.24 3.32 8.09
N VAL A 11 -16.91 3.95 9.22
CA VAL A 11 -16.00 5.11 9.24
C VAL A 11 -14.56 4.66 8.95
N CYS A 12 -14.15 3.51 9.48
CA CYS A 12 -12.84 2.92 9.20
C CYS A 12 -12.65 2.59 7.71
N GLN A 13 -13.69 2.11 7.01
CA GLN A 13 -13.64 1.91 5.56
C GLN A 13 -13.37 3.21 4.81
N ASN A 14 -14.01 4.32 5.20
CA ASN A 14 -13.76 5.63 4.60
C ASN A 14 -12.33 6.12 4.84
N TYR A 15 -11.79 5.89 6.05
CA TYR A 15 -10.40 6.23 6.35
C TYR A 15 -9.38 5.46 5.52
N LEU A 16 -9.71 4.25 5.06
CA LEU A 16 -8.81 3.46 4.22
C LEU A 16 -8.93 3.78 2.73
N LYS A 17 -10.10 4.26 2.27
CA LYS A 17 -10.30 4.69 0.87
C LYS A 17 -9.34 5.82 0.47
N ASN A 18 -9.24 6.87 1.29
CA ASN A 18 -8.40 8.03 0.99
C ASN A 18 -6.91 7.67 0.77
N PRO A 19 -6.25 6.92 1.68
CA PRO A 19 -4.89 6.43 1.46
C PRO A 19 -4.75 5.57 0.21
N VAL A 20 -5.67 4.64 -0.03
CA VAL A 20 -5.61 3.77 -1.21
C VAL A 20 -5.60 4.60 -2.50
N ASP A 21 -6.50 5.57 -2.62
CA ASP A 21 -6.57 6.41 -3.82
C ASP A 21 -5.36 7.35 -3.95
N ASN A 22 -4.85 7.85 -2.83
CA ASN A 22 -3.59 8.60 -2.82
C ASN A 22 -2.44 7.74 -3.35
N PHE A 23 -2.24 6.53 -2.82
CA PHE A 23 -1.13 5.64 -3.25
C PHE A 23 -1.27 5.17 -4.70
N LYS A 24 -2.50 5.03 -5.23
CA LYS A 24 -2.72 4.81 -6.67
C LYS A 24 -2.19 5.98 -7.49
N ASN A 25 -2.45 7.21 -7.06
CA ASN A 25 -1.92 8.41 -7.73
C ASN A 25 -0.39 8.48 -7.68
N TYR A 26 0.23 8.05 -6.58
CA TYR A 26 1.70 7.97 -6.44
C TYR A 26 2.37 7.05 -7.45
N ARG A 27 1.64 6.08 -8.03
CA ARG A 27 2.17 5.18 -9.05
C ARG A 27 2.34 5.87 -10.43
N ASN A 28 1.76 7.06 -10.63
CA ASN A 28 1.94 7.82 -11.86
C ASN A 28 3.39 8.31 -12.02
N ASP A 29 3.92 8.24 -13.25
CA ASP A 29 5.33 8.53 -13.51
C ASP A 29 5.76 9.97 -13.15
N ASN A 30 4.84 10.93 -13.24
CA ASN A 30 5.11 12.34 -12.94
C ASN A 30 5.38 12.58 -11.44
N VAL A 31 4.72 11.81 -10.56
CA VAL A 31 4.81 12.02 -9.11
C VAL A 31 6.20 11.69 -8.59
N PHE A 32 6.89 10.72 -9.20
CA PHE A 32 8.25 10.40 -8.81
C PHE A 32 9.19 11.60 -8.99
N GLU A 33 9.11 12.30 -10.13
CA GLU A 33 9.94 13.46 -10.41
C GLU A 33 9.60 14.64 -9.48
N GLU A 34 8.31 14.87 -9.22
CA GLU A 34 7.85 15.90 -8.26
C GLU A 34 8.39 15.63 -6.85
N LYS A 35 8.29 14.37 -6.37
CA LYS A 35 8.79 13.98 -5.05
C LYS A 35 10.30 14.07 -4.97
N LEU A 36 10.99 13.79 -6.07
CA LEU A 36 12.44 13.91 -6.16
C LEU A 36 12.89 15.37 -6.14
N ALA A 37 12.15 16.28 -6.80
CA ALA A 37 12.38 17.71 -6.70
C ALA A 37 12.16 18.23 -5.26
N GLN A 38 11.06 17.84 -4.61
CA GLN A 38 10.79 18.17 -3.20
C GLN A 38 11.89 17.64 -2.26
N ALA A 39 12.37 16.42 -2.49
CA ALA A 39 13.47 15.84 -1.70
C ALA A 39 14.78 16.61 -1.89
N ARG A 40 15.06 17.10 -3.09
CA ARG A 40 16.25 17.94 -3.36
C ARG A 40 16.15 19.30 -2.69
N GLU A 41 14.99 19.95 -2.74
CA GLU A 41 14.76 21.22 -2.03
C GLU A 41 14.95 21.07 -0.53
N LEU A 42 14.43 19.98 0.04
CA LEU A 42 14.58 19.68 1.47
C LEU A 42 16.03 19.35 1.84
N ALA A 43 16.75 18.59 1.01
CA ALA A 43 18.17 18.34 1.21
C ALA A 43 19.02 19.61 1.12
N ALA A 44 18.69 20.52 0.18
CA ALA A 44 19.32 21.83 0.08
C ALA A 44 19.10 22.67 1.34
N ALA A 45 17.88 22.68 1.87
CA ALA A 45 17.55 23.39 3.11
C ALA A 45 18.25 22.81 4.35
N LEU A 46 18.59 21.52 4.32
CA LEU A 46 19.30 20.82 5.40
C LEU A 46 20.82 20.78 5.21
N GLU A 47 21.35 21.41 4.16
CA GLU A 47 22.78 21.37 3.80
C GLU A 47 23.33 19.94 3.64
N THR A 48 22.49 19.00 3.19
CA THR A 48 22.87 17.59 2.96
C THR A 48 23.19 17.30 1.51
N GLU A 49 23.86 16.18 1.26
CA GLU A 49 24.24 15.75 -0.09
C GLU A 49 23.00 15.51 -0.97
N GLN A 50 23.02 16.10 -2.17
CA GLN A 50 21.93 16.00 -3.12
C GLN A 50 22.29 15.05 -4.27
N GLY A 51 21.42 14.08 -4.53
CA GLY A 51 21.50 13.21 -5.71
C GLY A 51 21.86 11.78 -5.39
N PHE A 52 21.98 10.98 -6.45
CA PHE A 52 22.33 9.57 -6.32
C PHE A 52 23.85 9.39 -6.44
N PRO A 53 24.44 8.47 -5.65
CA PRO A 53 25.86 8.18 -5.74
C PRO A 53 26.20 7.64 -7.14
N PRO A 54 27.39 8.01 -7.69
CA PRO A 54 27.78 7.57 -9.01
C PRO A 54 27.96 6.05 -9.07
N LEU A 55 27.49 5.42 -10.14
CA LEU A 55 27.57 3.97 -10.41
C LEU A 55 28.95 3.35 -10.19
N ASN A 56 30.02 4.14 -10.36
CA ASN A 56 31.40 3.70 -10.22
C ASN A 56 31.79 3.32 -8.78
N THR A 57 30.98 3.70 -7.78
CA THR A 57 31.18 3.34 -6.37
C THR A 57 30.71 1.92 -6.04
N VAL A 58 29.86 1.32 -6.88
CA VAL A 58 29.32 -0.02 -6.68
C VAL A 58 30.17 -1.02 -7.48
N ARG A 59 30.89 -1.90 -6.78
CA ARG A 59 31.69 -2.96 -7.41
C ARG A 59 30.83 -3.76 -8.38
N ARG A 60 31.16 -3.71 -9.68
CA ARG A 60 30.47 -4.47 -10.72
C ARG A 60 30.54 -5.96 -10.37
N LYS A 61 29.40 -6.59 -10.10
CA LYS A 61 29.31 -8.06 -10.05
C LYS A 61 29.34 -8.57 -11.48
N TYR A 62 30.52 -8.91 -11.98
CA TYR A 62 30.64 -9.67 -13.21
C TYR A 62 30.18 -11.10 -12.93
N LYS A 63 29.03 -11.49 -13.47
CA LYS A 63 28.67 -12.91 -13.55
C LYS A 63 29.25 -13.46 -14.85
N PRO A 64 30.21 -14.38 -14.82
CA PRO A 64 30.66 -15.05 -16.03
C PRO A 64 29.49 -15.85 -16.60
N LYS A 65 29.28 -15.77 -17.92
CA LYS A 65 28.36 -16.66 -18.59
C LYS A 65 28.86 -18.09 -18.48
N GLN A 66 27.99 -19.03 -18.16
CA GLN A 66 28.29 -20.47 -18.24
C GLN A 66 27.95 -21.02 -19.63
N PHE A 67 27.02 -20.39 -20.35
CA PHE A 67 26.60 -20.80 -21.69
C PHE A 67 26.38 -19.60 -22.62
N ASP A 68 26.58 -19.80 -23.93
CA ASP A 68 26.49 -18.74 -24.94
C ASP A 68 25.08 -18.17 -25.14
N TYR A 69 24.05 -18.95 -24.80
CA TYR A 69 22.64 -18.52 -24.85
C TYR A 69 22.23 -17.70 -23.62
N GLU A 70 23.05 -17.61 -22.58
CA GLU A 70 22.76 -16.75 -21.44
C GLU A 70 22.84 -15.29 -21.90
N GLN A 71 21.75 -14.55 -21.79
CA GLN A 71 21.78 -13.11 -21.99
C GLN A 71 22.64 -12.51 -20.88
N ARG A 72 23.60 -11.63 -21.22
CA ARG A 72 24.24 -10.83 -20.16
C ARG A 72 23.11 -10.01 -19.55
N GLU A 73 23.03 -9.93 -18.22
CA GLU A 73 22.26 -8.86 -17.59
C GLU A 73 22.90 -7.54 -18.06
N GLU A 74 22.36 -6.99 -19.14
CA GLU A 74 22.89 -5.79 -19.74
C GLU A 74 22.47 -4.59 -18.92
N THR A 75 23.46 -3.70 -18.82
CA THR A 75 23.39 -2.28 -18.46
C THR A 75 23.44 -1.95 -16.97
N PRO A 76 24.37 -1.07 -16.56
CA PRO A 76 24.18 -0.31 -15.33
C PRO A 76 22.95 0.57 -15.54
N GLN A 77 21.84 0.22 -14.91
CA GLN A 77 20.70 1.12 -14.80
C GLN A 77 21.16 2.37 -14.05
N ASP A 78 20.81 3.54 -14.59
CA ASP A 78 20.98 4.83 -13.91
C ASP A 78 20.51 4.70 -12.44
N PRO A 79 21.29 5.12 -11.42
CA PRO A 79 20.93 4.96 -10.01
C PRO A 79 19.53 5.50 -9.68
N LYS A 80 19.10 6.56 -10.37
CA LYS A 80 17.75 7.10 -10.26
C LYS A 80 16.70 6.09 -10.74
N THR A 81 16.95 5.41 -11.84
CA THR A 81 16.05 4.38 -12.39
C THR A 81 16.00 3.15 -11.48
N VAL A 82 17.16 2.71 -10.96
CA VAL A 82 17.23 1.62 -9.96
C VAL A 82 16.40 1.97 -8.73
N PHE A 83 16.59 3.17 -8.20
CA PHE A 83 15.83 3.65 -7.04
C PHE A 83 14.33 3.74 -7.33
N LYS A 84 13.95 4.25 -8.50
CA LYS A 84 12.54 4.34 -8.93
C LYS A 84 11.88 2.95 -8.93
N ILE A 85 12.50 1.98 -9.61
CA ILE A 85 11.91 0.66 -9.84
C ILE A 85 11.94 -0.20 -8.56
N TYR A 86 13.12 -0.36 -7.98
CA TYR A 86 13.33 -1.35 -6.91
C TYR A 86 13.00 -0.84 -5.53
N PHE A 87 12.93 0.47 -5.33
CA PHE A 87 12.58 1.07 -4.04
C PHE A 87 11.25 1.81 -4.09
N PHE A 88 11.16 2.91 -4.86
CA PHE A 88 9.99 3.79 -4.83
C PHE A 88 8.69 3.06 -5.23
N LEU A 89 8.65 2.47 -6.43
CA LEU A 89 7.49 1.71 -6.91
C LEU A 89 7.23 0.48 -6.06
N LYS A 90 8.29 -0.21 -5.60
CA LYS A 90 8.16 -1.39 -4.75
C LYS A 90 7.45 -1.08 -3.43
N ILE A 91 7.78 0.03 -2.78
CA ILE A 91 7.14 0.47 -1.53
C ILE A 91 5.67 0.84 -1.79
N ILE A 92 5.38 1.55 -2.88
CA ILE A 92 4.00 1.91 -3.26
C ILE A 92 3.17 0.65 -3.49
N ASP A 93 3.67 -0.28 -4.28
CA ASP A 93 2.97 -1.53 -4.61
C ASP A 93 2.74 -2.40 -3.36
N GLN A 94 3.75 -2.49 -2.49
CA GLN A 94 3.62 -3.22 -1.23
C GLN A 94 2.58 -2.56 -0.30
N THR A 95 2.56 -1.23 -0.26
CA THR A 95 1.60 -0.48 0.56
C THR A 95 0.19 -0.64 0.01
N LEU A 96 0.01 -0.55 -1.31
CA LEU A 96 -1.28 -0.78 -1.96
C LEU A 96 -1.79 -2.20 -1.72
N SER A 97 -0.94 -3.20 -1.88
CA SER A 97 -1.30 -4.59 -1.57
C SER A 97 -1.74 -4.75 -0.11
N SER A 98 -0.97 -4.21 0.83
CA SER A 98 -1.31 -4.30 2.25
C SER A 98 -2.61 -3.55 2.60
N LEU A 99 -2.82 -2.37 2.03
CA LEU A 99 -4.04 -1.58 2.26
C LEU A 99 -5.28 -2.26 1.65
N ASN A 100 -5.17 -2.81 0.44
CA ASN A 100 -6.27 -3.54 -0.19
C ASN A 100 -6.66 -4.77 0.64
N SER A 101 -5.69 -5.57 1.08
CA SER A 101 -5.99 -6.73 1.95
C SER A 101 -6.67 -6.31 3.25
N ARG A 102 -6.25 -5.20 3.86
CA ARG A 102 -6.93 -4.67 5.07
C ARG A 102 -8.34 -4.17 4.76
N PHE A 103 -8.55 -3.56 3.60
CA PHE A 103 -9.87 -3.11 3.18
C PHE A 103 -10.82 -4.29 2.97
N GLU A 104 -10.36 -5.36 2.32
CA GLU A 104 -11.10 -6.62 2.17
C GLU A 104 -11.46 -7.19 3.54
N MET A 105 -10.50 -7.32 4.47
CA MET A 105 -10.76 -7.82 5.82
C MET A 105 -11.81 -6.99 6.57
N ILE A 106 -11.75 -5.66 6.47
CA ILE A 106 -12.71 -4.77 7.13
C ILE A 106 -14.08 -4.85 6.45
N SER A 107 -14.14 -5.01 5.13
CA SER A 107 -15.38 -5.23 4.40
C SER A 107 -16.03 -6.54 4.80
N ASP A 108 -15.26 -7.61 4.91
CA ASP A 108 -15.76 -8.91 5.36
C ASP A 108 -16.26 -8.85 6.81
N TYR A 109 -15.55 -8.13 7.67
CA TYR A 109 -15.97 -7.91 9.05
C TYR A 109 -17.27 -7.10 9.13
N ASP A 110 -17.40 -6.03 8.33
CA ASP A 110 -18.62 -5.22 8.25
C ASP A 110 -19.82 -6.03 7.74
N ASN A 111 -19.61 -6.93 6.78
CA ASN A 111 -20.65 -7.80 6.27
C ASN A 111 -21.22 -8.75 7.34
N VAL A 112 -20.38 -9.19 8.29
CA VAL A 112 -20.78 -10.12 9.36
C VAL A 112 -21.30 -9.39 10.59
N PHE A 113 -20.62 -8.31 11.00
CA PHE A 113 -20.83 -7.65 12.29
C PHE A 113 -21.36 -6.22 12.18
N GLY A 114 -21.38 -5.62 10.99
CA GLY A 114 -21.77 -4.22 10.78
C GLY A 114 -23.23 -3.91 11.13
N PHE A 115 -24.10 -4.92 11.16
CA PHE A 115 -25.48 -4.75 11.62
C PHE A 115 -25.58 -4.39 13.11
N PHE A 116 -24.54 -4.67 13.91
CA PHE A 116 -24.51 -4.30 15.32
C PHE A 116 -24.58 -2.79 15.54
N SER A 117 -24.11 -2.01 14.58
CA SER A 117 -24.15 -0.55 14.64
C SER A 117 -25.55 0.02 14.39
N ASP A 118 -26.45 -0.76 13.78
CA ASP A 118 -27.81 -0.34 13.40
C ASP A 118 -28.92 -1.20 14.05
N ILE A 119 -28.61 -1.99 15.10
CA ILE A 119 -29.57 -2.92 15.75
C ILE A 119 -30.91 -2.26 16.06
N PHE A 120 -30.87 -1.06 16.65
CA PHE A 120 -32.07 -0.34 17.07
C PHE A 120 -32.90 0.26 15.92
N LYS A 121 -32.39 0.21 14.69
CA LYS A 121 -33.06 0.72 13.47
C LYS A 121 -33.61 -0.40 12.59
N LEU A 122 -33.31 -1.66 12.91
CA LEU A 122 -33.72 -2.82 12.12
C LEU A 122 -35.08 -3.35 12.61
N ASN A 123 -35.86 -3.91 11.69
CA ASN A 123 -37.07 -4.65 12.03
C ASN A 123 -36.73 -6.02 12.61
N ASP A 124 -37.62 -6.57 13.44
CA ASP A 124 -37.40 -7.87 14.09
C ASP A 124 -37.14 -9.02 13.10
N GLU A 125 -37.81 -9.03 11.94
CA GLU A 125 -37.60 -10.06 10.91
C GLU A 125 -36.21 -9.99 10.27
N ASP A 126 -35.74 -8.76 9.98
CA ASP A 126 -34.42 -8.53 9.36
C ASP A 126 -33.30 -8.82 10.36
N LEU A 127 -33.48 -8.41 11.62
CA LEU A 127 -32.57 -8.69 12.72
C LEU A 127 -32.42 -10.21 12.93
N LEU A 128 -33.54 -10.95 12.92
CA LEU A 128 -33.53 -12.39 13.13
C LEU A 128 -32.85 -13.14 11.97
N LYS A 129 -33.00 -12.66 10.73
CA LYS A 129 -32.24 -13.14 9.57
C LYS A 129 -30.73 -12.93 9.74
N LEU A 130 -30.31 -11.73 10.13
CA LEU A 130 -28.91 -11.37 10.33
C LEU A 130 -28.28 -12.17 11.48
N CYS A 131 -28.99 -12.35 12.58
CA CYS A 131 -28.55 -13.19 13.70
C CYS A 131 -28.36 -14.67 13.31
N ARG A 132 -29.25 -15.22 12.46
CA ARG A 132 -29.07 -16.60 11.94
C ARG A 132 -27.85 -16.71 11.02
N ALA A 133 -27.62 -15.73 10.15
CA ALA A 133 -26.44 -15.71 9.28
C ALA A 133 -25.14 -15.61 10.10
N LEU A 134 -25.14 -14.78 11.15
CA LEU A 134 -24.03 -14.68 12.10
C LEU A 134 -23.79 -16.01 12.82
N GLN A 135 -24.85 -16.65 13.33
CA GLN A 135 -24.74 -17.95 14.00
C GLN A 135 -24.09 -18.99 13.10
N GLN A 136 -24.51 -19.08 11.83
CA GLN A 136 -23.89 -20.00 10.86
C GLN A 136 -22.39 -19.72 10.70
N LYS A 137 -22.01 -18.44 10.51
CA LYS A 137 -20.61 -18.03 10.35
C LYS A 137 -19.70 -18.30 11.55
N LEU A 138 -20.27 -18.42 12.76
CA LEU A 138 -19.52 -18.67 13.99
C LEU A 138 -19.50 -20.14 14.42
N THR A 139 -20.35 -20.98 13.82
CA THR A 139 -20.46 -22.40 14.19
C THR A 139 -19.69 -23.33 13.22
N ASP A 140 -19.28 -22.81 12.07
CA ASP A 140 -18.28 -23.43 11.17
C ASP A 140 -16.85 -23.17 11.67
#